data_AF-A0A940KSA3-F1
#
_entry.id   AF-A0A940KSA3-F1
#
_cell.length_a   1.000
_cell.length_b   1.000
_cell.length_c   1.000
_cell.angle_alpha   90.00
_cell.angle_beta   90.00
_cell.angle_gamma   90.00
#
_symmetry.space_group_name_H-M   'P 1'
#
loop_
_entity.id
_entity.type
_entity.pdbx_description
1 polymer ?
#
loop_
_entity_poly.entity_id
_entity_poly.type
_entity_poly.pdbx_seq_one_letter_code
_entity_poly.pdbx_strand_id
1 'polypeptide(L)' 'MNFDQQLAHLVEEALKEDIGDGDHSTLSCISPDANGKAILKIKQDGILAGVEVAQKIFHLREPDAKFSLHKKDGEVMK' A
#
# COMPACT_ATOMS: atom_id res chain seq x y z
N MET A 1 -21.47 -5.37 -7.72
CA MET A 1 -20.31 -5.19 -6.81
C MET A 1 -20.25 -3.73 -6.42
N ASN A 2 -19.99 -3.42 -5.16
CA ASN A 2 -19.73 -2.04 -4.72
C ASN A 2 -18.24 -1.69 -4.93
N PHE A 3 -17.89 -0.42 -4.72
CA PHE A 3 -16.52 0.07 -4.91
C PHE A 3 -15.49 -0.75 -4.12
N ASP A 4 -15.74 -1.00 -2.83
CA ASP A 4 -14.76 -1.70 -1.97
C ASP A 4 -14.56 -3.16 -2.41
N GLN A 5 -15.62 -3.83 -2.89
CA GLN A 5 -15.52 -5.17 -3.49
C GLN A 5 -14.69 -5.17 -4.77
N GLN A 6 -14.86 -4.15 -5.63
CA GLN A 6 -14.08 -4.03 -6.86
C GLN A 6 -12.61 -3.72 -6.57
N LEU A 7 -12.35 -2.84 -5.59
CA LEU A 7 -11.00 -2.53 -5.14
C LEU A 7 -10.32 -3.76 -4.54
N ALA A 8 -11.00 -4.50 -3.66
CA ALA A 8 -10.46 -5.71 -3.07
C ALA A 8 -10.08 -6.75 -4.15
N HIS A 9 -10.97 -6.97 -5.11
CA HIS A 9 -10.70 -7.87 -6.23
C HIS A 9 -9.50 -7.41 -7.07
N LEU A 10 -9.42 -6.12 -7.41
CA LEU A 10 -8.28 -5.56 -8.15
C LEU A 10 -6.96 -5.76 -7.39
N VAL A 11 -6.95 -5.51 -6.08
CA VAL A 11 -5.75 -5.66 -5.23
C VAL A 11 -5.32 -7.12 -5.15
N GLU A 12 -6.26 -8.04 -5.01
CA GLU A 12 -5.97 -9.48 -4.97
C GLU A 12 -5.34 -9.98 -6.27
N GLU A 13 -5.90 -9.61 -7.42
CA GLU A 13 -5.34 -9.98 -8.72
C GLU A 13 -3.96 -9.33 -8.97
N ALA A 14 -3.78 -8.06 -8.60
CA ALA A 14 -2.49 -7.38 -8.73
C ALA A 14 -1.40 -8.02 -7.85
N LEU A 15 -1.73 -8.39 -6.61
CA LEU A 15 -0.79 -9.08 -5.71
C LEU A 15 -0.45 -10.47 -6.21
N LYS A 16 -1.42 -11.18 -6.79
CA LYS A 16 -1.21 -12.50 -7.37
C LYS A 16 -0.29 -12.43 -8.59
N GLU A 17 -0.42 -11.40 -9.42
CA GLU A 17 0.49 -11.12 -10.55
C GLU A 17 1.92 -10.86 -10.07
N ASP A 18 2.11 -10.03 -9.04
CA ASP A 18 3.43 -9.57 -8.58
C ASP A 18 4.17 -10.61 -7.72
N ILE A 19 3.45 -11.29 -6.81
CA ILE A 19 4.05 -12.16 -5.79
C ILE A 19 4.00 -13.64 -6.17
N GLY A 20 2.96 -14.09 -6.87
CA GLY A 20 2.79 -15.49 -7.25
C GLY A 20 2.86 -16.46 -6.05
N ASP A 21 3.88 -17.32 -6.05
CA ASP A 21 4.14 -18.32 -5.01
C ASP A 21 4.88 -17.78 -3.77
N GLY A 22 5.40 -16.55 -3.83
CA GLY A 22 5.93 -15.84 -2.67
C GLY A 22 7.03 -14.83 -2.99
N ASP A 23 7.20 -13.84 -2.10
CA ASP A 23 8.34 -12.93 -2.14
C ASP A 23 9.56 -13.57 -1.45
N HIS A 24 10.33 -14.35 -2.22
CA HIS A 24 11.50 -15.06 -1.70
C HIS A 24 12.61 -14.14 -1.18
N SER A 25 12.71 -12.91 -1.70
CA SER A 25 13.71 -11.95 -1.23
C SER A 25 13.37 -11.50 0.20
N THR A 26 12.10 -11.18 0.44
CA THR A 26 11.62 -10.84 1.79
C THR A 26 11.72 -12.05 2.72
N LEU A 27 11.27 -13.23 2.29
CA LEU A 27 11.27 -14.44 3.12
C LEU A 27 12.68 -14.91 3.55
N SER A 28 13.70 -14.65 2.73
CA SER A 28 15.08 -15.03 3.05
C SER A 28 15.81 -14.00 3.90
N CYS A 29 15.42 -12.72 3.84
CA CYS A 29 16.17 -11.62 4.46
C CYS A 29 15.50 -11.03 5.70
N ILE A 30 14.18 -11.14 5.82
CA ILE A 30 13.38 -10.45 6.85
C ILE A 30 12.73 -11.49 7.76
N SER A 31 12.93 -11.36 9.07
CA SER A 31 12.26 -12.21 10.06
C SER A 31 10.74 -12.01 10.01
N PRO A 32 9.92 -13.07 10.15
CA PRO A 32 8.46 -12.95 10.23
C PRO A 32 7.95 -12.03 11.34
N ASP A 33 8.70 -11.89 12.43
CA ASP A 33 8.35 -11.04 13.58
C ASP A 33 8.90 -9.60 13.45
N ALA A 34 9.61 -9.30 12.36
CA ALA A 34 10.21 -7.99 12.17
C ALA A 34 9.14 -6.93 11.93
N ASN A 35 9.21 -5.83 12.69
CA ASN A 35 8.36 -4.67 12.50
C ASN A 35 9.15 -3.55 11.82
N GLY A 36 8.64 -3.04 10.70
CA GLY A 36 9.26 -1.99 9.91
C GLY A 36 8.49 -0.67 9.97
N LYS A 37 9.18 0.43 9.64
CA LYS A 37 8.55 1.72 9.35
C LYS A 37 9.00 2.20 7.98
N ALA A 38 8.04 2.48 7.11
CA ALA A 38 8.27 3.12 5.82
C ALA A 38 7.80 4.59 5.84
N ILE A 39 8.45 5.42 5.02
CA ILE A 39 8.04 6.82 4.79
C ILE A 39 7.97 7.03 3.30
N LEU A 40 6.78 7.36 2.79
CA LEU A 40 6.59 7.74 1.39
C LEU A 40 7.16 9.14 1.17
N LYS A 41 8.24 9.23 0.37
CA LYS A 41 8.87 10.49 -0.03
C LYS A 41 8.49 10.83 -1.46
N ILE A 42 7.92 12.02 -1.66
CA ILE A 42 7.62 12.54 -3.00
C ILE A 42 8.88 13.20 -3.55
N LYS A 43 9.27 12.85 -4.78
CA LYS A 43 10.50 13.32 -5.43
C LYS A 43 10.25 14.23 -6.62
N GLN A 44 8.99 14.55 -6.89
CA GLN A 44 8.58 15.34 -8.04
C GLN A 44 7.32 16.14 -7.72
N ASP A 45 7.29 17.36 -8.24
CA ASP A 45 6.14 18.25 -8.12
C ASP A 45 4.90 17.67 -8.82
N GLY A 46 3.73 17.92 -8.24
CA GLY A 46 2.46 17.44 -8.79
C GLY A 46 1.27 17.64 -7.87
N ILE A 47 0.17 16.96 -8.17
CA ILE A 47 -1.01 16.88 -7.31
C ILE A 47 -1.11 15.46 -6.77
N LEU A 48 -1.19 15.33 -5.45
CA LEU A 48 -1.30 14.03 -4.78
C LEU A 48 -2.70 13.45 -5.03
N ALA A 49 -2.78 12.16 -5.37
CA ALA A 49 -4.04 11.46 -5.56
C ALA A 49 -3.91 9.97 -5.18
N GLY A 50 -4.99 9.37 -4.69
CA GLY A 50 -5.07 7.96 -4.35
C GLY A 50 -4.59 7.62 -2.94
N VAL A 51 -4.42 8.60 -2.06
CA VAL A 51 -3.99 8.40 -0.67
C VAL A 51 -5.01 7.62 0.14
N GLU A 52 -6.29 7.93 -0.02
CA GLU A 52 -7.37 7.18 0.65
C GLU A 52 -7.44 5.73 0.17
N VAL A 53 -7.21 5.51 -1.14
CA VAL A 53 -7.15 4.17 -1.73
C VAL A 53 -5.93 3.42 -1.20
N ALA A 54 -4.76 4.05 -1.16
CA ALA A 54 -3.54 3.45 -0.61
C ALA A 54 -3.74 3.00 0.85
N GLN A 55 -4.37 3.83 1.68
CA GLN A 55 -4.70 3.46 3.06
C GLN A 55 -5.60 2.21 3.12
N LYS A 56 -6.63 2.12 2.26
CA LYS A 56 -7.49 0.93 2.18
C LYS A 56 -6.69 -0.32 1.77
N ILE A 57 -5.80 -0.20 0.78
CA ILE A 57 -4.95 -1.31 0.32
C ILE A 57 -4.06 -1.84 1.45
N PHE A 58 -3.41 -0.95 2.21
CA PHE A 58 -2.58 -1.33 3.35
C PHE A 58 -3.38 -2.12 4.39
N HIS A 59 -4.55 -1.62 4.79
CA HIS A 59 -5.38 -2.33 5.78
C HIS A 59 -6.03 -3.61 5.25
N LEU A 60 -6.21 -3.75 3.93
CA LEU A 60 -6.65 -5.01 3.33
C LEU A 60 -5.62 -6.11 3.51
N ARG A 61 -4.33 -5.78 3.41
CA ARG A 61 -3.23 -6.73 3.54
C ARG A 61 -2.79 -6.93 4.99
N GLU A 62 -2.71 -5.86 5.75
CA GLU A 62 -2.26 -5.83 7.13
C GLU A 62 -3.22 -4.94 7.96
N PRO A 63 -4.29 -5.52 8.53
CA PRO A 63 -5.31 -4.77 9.26
C PRO A 63 -4.77 -3.98 10.45
N ASP A 64 -3.69 -4.44 11.07
CA ASP A 64 -3.07 -3.80 12.24
C ASP A 64 -2.02 -2.73 11.87
N ALA A 65 -1.80 -2.50 10.57
CA ALA A 65 -0.85 -1.49 10.09
C ALA A 65 -1.24 -0.08 10.53
N LYS A 66 -0.26 0.68 11.05
CA LYS A 66 -0.44 2.10 11.38
C LYS A 66 -0.15 2.97 10.16
N PHE A 67 -1.21 3.51 9.53
CA PHE A 67 -1.07 4.43 8.40
C PHE A 67 -1.19 5.90 8.86
N SER A 68 -0.11 6.68 8.74
CA SER A 68 -0.09 8.10 9.11
C SER A 68 -0.14 9.00 7.88
N LEU A 69 -1.21 9.78 7.75
CA LEU A 69 -1.39 10.73 6.65
C LEU A 69 -0.73 12.07 6.95
N HIS A 70 0.19 12.48 6.08
CA HIS A 70 0.86 13.79 6.16
C HIS A 70 0.35 14.77 5.09
N LYS A 71 -0.29 14.28 4.03
CA LYS A 71 -0.90 15.02 2.93
C LYS A 71 -2.15 14.29 2.47
N LYS A 72 -3.12 15.03 1.94
CA LYS A 72 -4.39 14.53 1.41
C LYS A 72 -4.42 14.57 -0.11
N ASP A 73 -5.37 13.86 -0.69
CA ASP A 73 -5.66 13.94 -2.11
C ASP A 73 -6.05 15.37 -2.51
N GLY A 74 -5.59 15.80 -3.68
CA GLY A 74 -5.74 17.15 -4.20
C GLY A 74 -4.68 18.15 -3.69
N GLU A 75 -3.86 17.78 -2.71
CA GLU A 75 -2.78 18.66 -2.26
C GLU A 75 -1.64 18.76 -3.29
N VAL A 76 -1.06 19.96 -3.38
CA VAL A 76 0.16 20.17 -4.15
C VAL A 76 1.34 19.50 -3.46
N MET A 77 2.11 18.77 -4.25
CA MET A 77 3.41 18.23 -3.92
C MET A 77 4.47 19.17 -4.50
N LYS A 78 5.35 19.66 -3.64
CA LYS A 78 6.52 20.49 -3.95
C LYS A 78 7.68 20.03 -3.07
#